data_AF-A0A359M102-F1
#
_entry.id   AF-A0A359M102-F1
#
_cell.length_a   1.000
_cell.length_b   1.000
_cell.length_c   1.000
_cell.angle_alpha   90.00
_cell.angle_beta   90.00
_cell.angle_gamma   90.00
#
_symmetry.space_group_name_H-M   'P 1'
#
loop_
_entity.id
_entity.type
_entity.pdbx_description
1 polymer ?
#
loop_
_entity_poly.entity_id
_entity_poly.type
_entity_poly.pdbx_seq_one_letter_code
_entity_poly.pdbx_strand_id
1 'polypeptide(L)'
;MPAITLSLAEEILELKREKRAVLLAHHYQESEIQELADAIGDSLELARKARDFEGDVIAFCGVWFMAETAKMLNPERVVIVPDKDAGCSLVDSCPAEQVQAFRRRNPDHVIVAYINTSAAVKAESDIICTSRNAVDVVNSIPAERPVLFLPDINLGNYVKAKTGRTNMKIWQGACIVHATFAA
;
A
#
# COMPACT_ATOMS: atom_id res chain seq x y z
N MET A 1 -35.60 -18.83 27.09
CA MET A 1 -35.03 -19.08 25.76
C MET A 1 -33.52 -19.06 25.91
N PRO A 2 -32.76 -20.07 25.45
CA PRO A 2 -31.31 -19.95 25.47
C PRO A 2 -30.92 -18.79 24.55
N ALA A 3 -30.02 -17.93 25.01
CA ALA A 3 -29.44 -16.90 24.14
C ALA A 3 -28.73 -17.62 23.00
N ILE A 4 -29.14 -17.37 21.76
CA ILE A 4 -28.42 -17.85 20.59
C ILE A 4 -27.14 -17.01 20.54
N THR A 5 -26.02 -17.58 20.96
CA THR A 5 -24.70 -16.99 20.73
C THR A 5 -24.42 -17.07 19.24
N LEU A 6 -24.24 -15.91 18.63
CA LEU A 6 -23.81 -15.80 17.24
C LEU A 6 -22.40 -16.41 17.09
N SER A 7 -22.11 -16.95 15.91
CA SER A 7 -20.74 -17.24 15.51
C SER A 7 -19.99 -15.93 15.24
N LEU A 8 -18.65 -15.97 15.31
CA LEU A 8 -17.81 -14.80 15.02
C LEU A 8 -18.08 -14.20 13.63
N ALA A 9 -18.31 -15.06 12.63
CA ALA A 9 -18.67 -14.63 11.28
C ALA A 9 -20.00 -13.87 11.24
N GLU A 10 -21.01 -14.37 11.96
CA GLU A 10 -22.31 -13.71 12.07
C GLU A 10 -22.20 -12.36 12.81
N GLU A 11 -21.41 -12.30 13.89
CA GLU A 11 -21.13 -11.05 14.61
C GLU A 11 -20.44 -10.01 13.72
N ILE A 12 -19.45 -10.42 12.92
CA ILE A 12 -18.77 -9.54 11.96
C ILE A 12 -19.75 -9.01 10.92
N LEU A 13 -20.61 -9.86 10.36
CA LEU A 13 -21.59 -9.45 9.35
C LEU A 13 -22.66 -8.50 9.94
N GLU A 14 -23.08 -8.74 11.18
CA GLU A 14 -24.01 -7.85 11.88
C GLU A 14 -23.38 -6.48 12.14
N LEU A 15 -22.17 -6.44 12.71
CA LEU A 15 -21.43 -5.20 12.94
C LEU A 15 -21.15 -4.45 11.65
N LYS A 16 -20.82 -5.15 10.57
CA LYS A 16 -20.61 -4.54 9.25
C LYS A 16 -21.85 -3.78 8.79
N ARG A 17 -23.03 -4.37 8.94
CA ARG A 17 -24.31 -3.72 8.61
C ARG A 17 -24.59 -2.54 9.54
N GLU A 18 -24.49 -2.74 10.85
CA GLU A 18 -24.77 -1.71 11.86
C GLU A 18 -23.88 -0.47 11.72
N LYS A 19 -22.61 -0.68 11.41
CA LYS A 19 -21.61 0.39 11.24
C LYS A 19 -21.55 0.93 9.82
N ARG A 20 -22.41 0.44 8.91
CA ARG A 20 -22.38 0.78 7.48
C ARG A 20 -20.94 0.67 6.95
N ALA A 21 -20.31 -0.45 7.26
CA ALA A 21 -18.89 -0.69 7.01
C ALA A 21 -18.67 -1.47 5.70
N VAL A 22 -17.51 -1.28 5.11
CA VAL A 22 -16.96 -2.17 4.06
C VAL A 22 -15.79 -2.95 4.64
N LEU A 23 -15.73 -4.24 4.35
CA LEU A 23 -14.59 -5.11 4.65
C LEU A 23 -13.78 -5.33 3.37
N LEU A 24 -12.56 -4.81 3.36
CA LEU A 24 -11.61 -4.92 2.25
C LEU A 24 -10.50 -5.90 2.63
N ALA A 25 -10.29 -6.95 1.83
CA ALA A 25 -9.26 -7.95 2.08
C ALA A 25 -8.20 -7.96 0.98
N HIS A 26 -6.92 -7.99 1.37
CA HIS A 26 -5.84 -8.25 0.42
C HIS A 26 -5.82 -9.73 0.00
N HIS A 27 -5.32 -10.02 -1.21
CA HIS A 27 -5.17 -11.39 -1.73
C HIS A 27 -4.37 -12.35 -0.84
N TYR A 28 -3.58 -11.83 0.09
CA TYR A 28 -2.74 -12.63 0.99
C TYR A 28 -3.40 -12.92 2.34
N GLN A 29 -4.66 -12.53 2.55
CA GLN A 29 -5.42 -12.88 3.75
C GLN A 29 -5.85 -14.34 3.73
N GLU A 30 -6.10 -14.90 4.91
CA GLU A 30 -6.68 -16.24 5.06
C GLU A 30 -8.07 -16.34 4.41
N SER A 31 -8.45 -17.53 3.94
CA SER A 31 -9.70 -17.73 3.19
C SER A 31 -10.94 -17.31 3.97
N GLU A 32 -10.97 -17.59 5.28
CA GLU A 32 -12.08 -17.21 6.17
C GLU A 32 -12.31 -15.69 6.24
N ILE A 33 -11.25 -14.88 6.09
CA ILE A 33 -11.35 -13.42 6.03
C ILE A 33 -11.82 -12.98 4.64
N GLN A 34 -11.31 -13.62 3.59
CA GLN A 34 -11.70 -13.34 2.21
C GLN A 34 -13.20 -13.61 1.98
N GLU A 35 -13.75 -14.68 2.57
CA GLU A 35 -15.17 -15.04 2.47
C GLU A 35 -16.11 -13.98 3.09
N LEU A 36 -15.64 -13.21 4.07
CA LEU A 36 -16.41 -12.14 4.74
C LEU A 36 -16.26 -10.78 4.04
N ALA A 37 -15.30 -10.65 3.13
CA ALA A 37 -14.95 -9.41 2.47
C ALA A 37 -15.97 -9.00 1.41
N ASP A 38 -16.28 -7.70 1.36
CA ASP A 38 -17.06 -7.12 0.26
C ASP A 38 -16.22 -6.97 -1.01
N ALA A 39 -14.90 -6.93 -0.84
CA ALA A 39 -13.96 -6.94 -1.94
C ALA A 39 -12.62 -7.53 -1.56
N ILE A 40 -12.06 -8.28 -2.51
CA ILE A 40 -10.72 -8.84 -2.47
C ILE A 40 -9.92 -8.23 -3.62
N GLY A 41 -8.71 -7.76 -3.36
CA GLY A 41 -7.91 -7.11 -4.40
C GLY A 41 -6.47 -6.85 -3.99
N ASP A 42 -5.72 -6.24 -4.90
CA ASP A 42 -4.38 -5.72 -4.60
C ASP A 42 -4.42 -4.28 -4.05
N SER A 43 -3.25 -3.73 -3.74
CA SER A 43 -3.13 -2.38 -3.17
C SER A 43 -3.85 -1.29 -3.97
N LEU A 44 -3.80 -1.35 -5.32
CA LEU A 44 -4.40 -0.30 -6.16
C LEU A 44 -5.91 -0.45 -6.21
N GLU A 45 -6.39 -1.68 -6.37
CA GLU A 45 -7.81 -1.98 -6.41
C GLU A 45 -8.49 -1.62 -5.08
N LEU A 46 -7.92 -2.05 -3.96
CA LEU A 46 -8.47 -1.77 -2.64
C LEU A 46 -8.46 -0.27 -2.31
N ALA A 47 -7.41 0.46 -2.71
CA ALA A 47 -7.38 1.91 -2.56
C ALA A 47 -8.50 2.62 -3.32
N ARG A 48 -8.81 2.16 -4.55
CA ARG A 48 -9.94 2.68 -5.35
C ARG A 48 -11.28 2.35 -4.71
N LYS A 49 -11.48 1.10 -4.28
CA LYS A 49 -12.72 0.68 -3.60
C LYS A 49 -12.94 1.43 -2.29
N ALA A 50 -11.88 1.66 -1.52
CA ALA A 50 -11.95 2.47 -0.30
C ALA A 50 -12.42 3.90 -0.59
N ARG A 51 -11.89 4.53 -1.66
CA ARG A 51 -12.28 5.89 -2.09
C ARG A 51 -13.73 5.97 -2.55
N ASP A 52 -14.18 4.97 -3.32
CA ASP A 52 -15.51 4.95 -3.96
C ASP A 52 -16.62 4.45 -3.02
N PHE A 53 -16.28 4.00 -1.81
CA PHE A 53 -17.24 3.52 -0.82
C PHE A 53 -18.02 4.67 -0.15
N GLU A 54 -19.34 4.52 -0.01
CA GLU A 54 -20.24 5.56 0.52
C GLU A 54 -20.67 5.35 1.98
N GLY A 55 -20.08 4.39 2.70
CA GLY A 55 -20.35 4.17 4.12
C GLY A 55 -19.39 4.88 5.07
N ASP A 56 -19.47 4.50 6.34
CA ASP A 56 -18.87 5.25 7.45
C ASP A 56 -17.54 4.65 7.93
N VAL A 57 -17.40 3.32 7.81
CA VAL A 57 -16.26 2.56 8.33
C VAL A 57 -15.63 1.71 7.23
N ILE A 58 -14.30 1.72 7.16
CA ILE A 58 -13.51 0.82 6.31
C ILE A 58 -12.73 -0.13 7.22
N ALA A 59 -13.11 -1.40 7.26
CA ALA A 59 -12.33 -2.46 7.89
C ALA A 59 -11.32 -3.00 6.85
N PHE A 60 -10.04 -2.69 7.06
CA PHE A 60 -8.97 -3.04 6.12
C PHE A 60 -8.21 -4.27 6.62
N CYS A 61 -8.54 -5.43 6.07
CA CYS A 61 -7.85 -6.70 6.31
C CYS A 61 -6.63 -6.80 5.40
N GLY A 62 -5.54 -6.18 5.85
CA GLY A 62 -4.26 -6.12 5.17
C GLY A 62 -3.19 -5.60 6.13
N VAL A 63 -2.14 -5.01 5.58
CA VAL A 63 -1.03 -4.45 6.36
C VAL A 63 -1.23 -2.96 6.64
N TRP A 64 -0.60 -2.45 7.70
CA TRP A 64 -0.78 -1.09 8.23
C TRP A 64 -0.73 0.01 7.17
N PHE A 65 0.30 0.02 6.30
CA PHE A 65 0.45 1.09 5.30
C PHE A 65 -0.71 1.14 4.28
N MET A 66 -1.39 0.02 4.05
CA MET A 66 -2.56 -0.01 3.16
C MET A 66 -3.75 0.65 3.84
N ALA A 67 -3.95 0.39 5.14
CA ALA A 67 -4.95 1.07 5.95
C ALA A 67 -4.65 2.58 6.05
N GLU A 68 -3.39 2.98 6.22
CA GLU A 68 -2.98 4.39 6.14
C GLU A 68 -3.34 5.00 4.79
N THR A 69 -3.12 4.27 3.69
CA THR A 69 -3.47 4.72 2.34
C THR A 69 -4.98 4.89 2.18
N ALA A 70 -5.78 3.95 2.70
CA ALA A 70 -7.23 4.10 2.73
C ALA A 70 -7.66 5.32 3.56
N LYS A 71 -7.03 5.58 4.72
CA LYS A 71 -7.32 6.75 5.56
C LYS A 71 -6.95 8.07 4.90
N MET A 72 -5.82 8.14 4.20
CA MET A 72 -5.43 9.35 3.45
C MET A 72 -6.41 9.68 2.32
N LEU A 73 -6.96 8.67 1.65
CA LEU A 73 -7.99 8.85 0.61
C LEU A 73 -9.38 9.14 1.19
N ASN A 74 -9.59 8.87 2.48
CA ASN A 74 -10.89 8.97 3.16
C ASN A 74 -10.73 9.65 4.54
N PRO A 75 -10.31 10.93 4.58
CA PRO A 75 -9.92 11.60 5.81
C PRO A 75 -11.04 11.66 6.87
N GLU A 76 -12.31 11.72 6.45
CA GLU A 76 -13.46 11.79 7.35
C GLU A 76 -13.98 10.42 7.80
N ARG A 77 -13.62 9.33 7.10
CA ARG A 77 -14.11 7.98 7.43
C ARG A 77 -13.28 7.33 8.53
N VAL A 78 -13.91 6.46 9.30
CA VAL A 78 -13.18 5.61 10.25
C VAL A 78 -12.51 4.49 9.46
N VAL A 79 -11.21 4.32 9.64
CA VAL A 79 -10.46 3.20 9.04
C VAL A 79 -9.90 2.36 10.17
N ILE A 80 -10.21 1.06 10.14
CA ILE A 80 -9.81 0.08 11.16
C ILE A 80 -8.88 -0.92 10.49
N VAL A 81 -7.78 -1.23 11.15
CA VAL A 81 -6.91 -2.37 10.82
C VAL A 81 -6.95 -3.34 12.01
N PRO A 82 -7.28 -4.63 11.80
CA PRO A 82 -7.46 -5.57 12.91
C PRO A 82 -6.21 -5.77 13.79
N ASP A 83 -5.03 -5.66 13.18
CA ASP A 83 -3.75 -5.79 13.86
C ASP A 83 -2.83 -4.62 13.47
N LYS A 84 -2.43 -3.82 14.47
CA LYS A 84 -1.52 -2.69 14.27
C LYS A 84 -0.10 -3.11 13.93
N ASP A 85 0.29 -4.33 14.28
CA ASP A 85 1.64 -4.86 14.10
C ASP A 85 1.77 -5.62 12.75
N ALA A 86 0.69 -5.64 11.93
CA ALA A 86 0.69 -6.14 10.56
C ALA A 86 1.56 -5.26 9.63
N GLY A 87 2.87 -5.46 9.68
CA GLY A 87 3.89 -4.66 9.01
C GLY A 87 4.26 -5.14 7.59
N CYS A 88 5.27 -4.48 7.01
CA CYS A 88 5.81 -4.84 5.70
C CYS A 88 7.32 -4.54 5.65
N SER A 89 8.13 -5.56 5.38
CA SER A 89 9.60 -5.44 5.27
C SER A 89 10.07 -4.33 4.34
N LEU A 90 9.32 -4.02 3.28
CA LEU A 90 9.62 -2.91 2.38
C LEU A 90 9.45 -1.54 3.06
N VAL A 91 8.41 -1.38 3.88
CA VAL A 91 8.19 -0.15 4.66
C VAL A 91 9.33 0.02 5.66
N ASP A 92 9.68 -1.05 6.38
CA ASP A 92 10.75 -1.02 7.39
C ASP A 92 12.11 -0.69 6.77
N SER A 93 12.34 -1.13 5.53
CA SER A 93 13.59 -0.86 4.79
C SER A 93 13.75 0.58 4.30
N CYS A 94 12.71 1.42 4.42
CA CYS A 94 12.71 2.79 3.88
C CYS A 94 12.24 3.83 4.91
N PRO A 95 13.09 4.19 5.90
CA PRO A 95 12.73 5.18 6.90
C PRO A 95 12.59 6.59 6.31
N ALA A 96 11.55 7.31 6.71
CA ALA A 96 11.24 8.65 6.20
C ALA A 96 12.40 9.65 6.39
N GLU A 97 13.10 9.59 7.53
CA GLU A 97 14.24 10.47 7.82
C GLU A 97 15.36 10.37 6.78
N GLN A 98 15.60 9.16 6.26
CA GLN A 98 16.61 8.94 5.23
C GLN A 98 16.16 9.47 3.87
N VAL A 99 14.86 9.35 3.55
CA VAL A 99 14.27 9.93 2.34
C VAL A 99 14.32 11.47 2.41
N GLN A 100 14.01 12.06 3.56
CA GLN A 100 14.15 13.50 3.81
C GLN A 100 15.61 13.99 3.68
N ALA A 101 16.57 13.22 4.22
CA ALA A 101 17.98 13.52 4.06
C ALA A 101 18.41 13.44 2.59
N PHE A 102 17.89 12.46 1.83
CA PHE A 102 18.12 12.37 0.39
C PHE A 102 17.55 13.58 -0.35
N ARG A 103 16.28 13.93 -0.11
CA ARG A 103 15.59 15.04 -0.78
C ARG A 103 16.31 16.37 -0.55
N ARG A 104 16.77 16.64 0.67
CA ARG A 104 17.58 17.83 1.00
C ARG A 104 18.89 17.92 0.22
N ARG A 105 19.54 16.79 -0.06
CA ARG A 105 20.81 16.74 -0.81
C ARG A 105 20.61 16.70 -2.33
N ASN A 106 19.43 16.33 -2.79
CA ASN A 106 19.12 16.06 -4.19
C ASN A 106 17.78 16.71 -4.61
N PRO A 107 17.64 18.05 -4.51
CA PRO A 107 16.35 18.72 -4.72
C PRO A 107 15.77 18.54 -6.12
N ASP A 108 16.61 18.24 -7.12
CA ASP A 108 16.18 18.08 -8.52
C ASP A 108 15.63 16.68 -8.82
N HIS A 109 15.86 15.69 -7.95
CA HIS A 109 15.38 14.32 -8.15
C HIS A 109 13.87 14.23 -7.97
N VAL A 110 13.21 13.52 -8.88
CA VAL A 110 11.84 13.08 -8.69
C VAL A 110 11.84 11.81 -7.85
N ILE A 111 11.13 11.82 -6.73
CA ILE A 111 10.96 10.66 -5.86
C ILE A 111 9.69 9.91 -6.26
N VAL A 112 9.88 8.72 -6.82
CA VAL A 112 8.82 7.77 -7.16
C VAL A 112 8.77 6.71 -6.07
N ALA A 113 7.70 6.69 -5.29
CA ALA A 113 7.53 5.71 -4.23
C ALA A 113 6.51 4.64 -4.62
N TYR A 114 6.91 3.38 -4.51
CA TYR A 114 5.97 2.27 -4.50
C TYR A 114 5.02 2.42 -3.30
N ILE A 115 3.75 2.04 -3.50
CA ILE A 115 2.68 2.16 -2.49
C ILE A 115 3.03 1.48 -1.15
N ASN A 116 3.92 0.48 -1.19
CA ASN A 116 4.49 -0.24 -0.04
C ASN A 116 5.55 0.60 0.70
N THR A 117 5.16 1.80 1.11
CA THR A 117 5.93 2.78 1.89
C THR A 117 5.04 3.37 2.99
N SER A 118 5.60 3.93 4.05
CA SER A 118 4.79 4.58 5.10
C SER A 118 4.13 5.87 4.60
N ALA A 119 3.07 6.34 5.27
CA ALA A 119 2.49 7.65 5.00
C ALA A 119 3.54 8.79 5.05
N ALA A 120 4.50 8.73 5.97
CA ALA A 120 5.58 9.71 6.08
C ALA A 120 6.50 9.73 4.85
N VAL A 121 6.88 8.56 4.30
CA VAL A 121 7.65 8.50 3.04
C VAL A 121 6.83 9.02 1.86
N LYS A 122 5.52 8.73 1.84
CA LYS A 122 4.63 9.23 0.79
C LYS A 122 4.55 10.76 0.79
N ALA A 123 4.57 11.39 1.96
CA ALA A 123 4.61 12.85 2.09
C ALA A 123 5.88 13.48 1.50
N GLU A 124 6.99 12.72 1.45
CA GLU A 124 8.27 13.13 0.86
C GLU A 124 8.40 12.75 -0.62
N SER A 125 7.39 12.09 -1.19
CA SER A 125 7.42 11.57 -2.56
C SER A 125 6.66 12.48 -3.52
N ASP A 126 7.12 12.57 -4.76
CA ASP A 126 6.46 13.40 -5.78
C ASP A 126 5.32 12.64 -6.47
N ILE A 127 5.47 11.32 -6.59
CA ILE A 127 4.45 10.46 -7.20
C ILE A 127 4.49 9.06 -6.61
N ILE A 128 3.30 8.47 -6.43
CA ILE A 128 3.12 7.11 -5.91
C ILE A 128 2.79 6.17 -7.07
N CYS A 129 3.39 4.99 -7.08
CA CYS A 129 3.09 3.93 -8.04
C CYS A 129 2.70 2.61 -7.37
N THR A 130 2.15 1.69 -8.13
CA THR A 130 2.03 0.27 -7.78
C THR A 130 2.81 -0.58 -8.79
N SER A 131 2.95 -1.88 -8.52
CA SER A 131 3.60 -2.80 -9.46
C SER A 131 2.92 -2.81 -10.84
N ARG A 132 1.62 -2.49 -10.91
CA ARG A 132 0.85 -2.44 -12.18
C ARG A 132 1.15 -1.24 -13.06
N ASN A 133 1.59 -0.11 -12.50
CA ASN A 133 1.74 1.14 -13.26
C ASN A 133 3.13 1.81 -13.09
N ALA A 134 4.08 1.18 -12.40
CA ALA A 134 5.39 1.79 -12.11
C ALA A 134 6.17 2.20 -13.37
N VAL A 135 6.09 1.41 -14.44
CA VAL A 135 6.74 1.75 -15.73
C VAL A 135 6.13 3.00 -16.35
N ASP A 136 4.79 3.08 -16.39
CA ASP A 136 4.07 4.23 -16.94
C ASP A 136 4.32 5.49 -16.12
N VAL A 137 4.32 5.37 -14.79
CA VAL A 137 4.64 6.47 -13.87
C VAL A 137 6.05 7.01 -14.14
N VAL A 138 7.05 6.13 -14.26
CA VAL A 138 8.42 6.58 -14.53
C VAL A 138 8.58 7.19 -15.93
N ASN A 139 7.88 6.65 -16.94
CA ASN A 139 7.89 7.21 -18.29
C ASN A 139 7.18 8.57 -18.39
N SER A 140 6.26 8.88 -17.47
CA SER A 140 5.59 10.19 -17.42
C SER A 140 6.51 11.34 -16.96
N ILE A 141 7.65 11.01 -16.34
CA ILE A 141 8.64 11.97 -15.86
C ILE A 141 9.52 12.41 -17.05
N PRO A 142 9.90 13.70 -17.17
CA PRO A 142 10.82 14.15 -18.22
C PRO A 142 12.15 13.38 -18.20
N ALA A 143 12.63 12.95 -19.37
CA ALA A 143 13.71 11.97 -19.51
C ALA A 143 15.03 12.40 -18.83
N GLU A 144 15.32 13.70 -18.84
CA GLU A 144 16.50 14.33 -18.26
C GLU A 144 16.45 14.40 -16.72
N ARG A 145 15.25 14.40 -16.11
CA ARG A 145 15.11 14.50 -14.66
C ARG A 145 15.52 13.19 -13.98
N PRO A 146 16.48 13.22 -13.04
CA PRO A 146 16.88 12.03 -12.33
C PRO A 146 15.77 11.55 -11.39
N VAL A 147 15.68 10.24 -11.21
CA VAL A 147 14.63 9.59 -10.41
C VAL A 147 15.26 8.82 -9.26
N LEU A 148 14.71 8.98 -8.06
CA LEU A 148 14.87 8.02 -6.98
C LEU A 148 13.63 7.12 -6.93
N PHE A 149 13.82 5.82 -7.15
CA PHE A 149 12.76 4.82 -7.03
C PHE A 149 12.86 4.11 -5.67
N LEU A 150 11.75 4.11 -4.92
CA LEU A 150 11.65 3.55 -3.58
C LEU A 150 10.57 2.45 -3.47
N PRO A 151 10.62 1.57 -2.46
CA PRO A 151 11.81 1.15 -1.73
C PRO A 151 12.41 -0.15 -2.31
N ASP A 152 11.71 -0.79 -3.24
CA ASP A 152 11.98 -2.14 -3.70
C ASP A 152 13.01 -2.17 -4.83
N ILE A 153 14.14 -2.85 -4.57
CA ILE A 153 15.25 -2.99 -5.49
C ILE A 153 14.88 -3.78 -6.75
N ASN A 154 14.04 -4.81 -6.62
CA ASN A 154 13.66 -5.69 -7.72
C ASN A 154 12.68 -4.97 -8.65
N LEU A 155 11.65 -4.33 -8.09
CA LEU A 155 10.72 -3.51 -8.87
C LEU A 155 11.46 -2.34 -9.52
N GLY A 156 12.35 -1.66 -8.78
CA GLY A 156 13.15 -0.56 -9.31
C GLY A 156 14.04 -0.99 -10.49
N ASN A 157 14.70 -2.15 -10.39
CA ASN A 157 15.52 -2.70 -11.46
C ASN A 157 14.67 -3.12 -12.67
N TYR A 158 13.51 -3.74 -12.43
CA TYR A 158 12.55 -4.07 -13.49
C TYR A 158 12.11 -2.80 -14.25
N VAL A 159 11.70 -1.76 -13.53
CA VAL A 159 11.28 -0.49 -14.13
C VAL A 159 12.42 0.16 -14.88
N LYS A 160 13.63 0.17 -14.33
CA LYS A 160 14.83 0.68 -15.01
C LYS A 160 15.11 -0.04 -16.33
N ALA A 161 15.02 -1.38 -16.32
CA ALA A 161 15.19 -2.19 -17.53
C ALA A 161 14.10 -1.94 -18.57
N LYS A 162 12.83 -1.81 -18.15
CA LYS A 162 11.69 -1.60 -19.06
C LYS A 162 11.64 -0.19 -19.66
N THR A 163 12.03 0.82 -18.89
CA THR A 163 12.02 2.22 -19.33
C THR A 163 13.30 2.60 -20.08
N GLY A 164 14.39 1.84 -19.91
CA GLY A 164 15.70 2.17 -20.48
C GLY A 164 16.38 3.38 -19.83
N ARG A 165 15.84 3.91 -18.73
CA ARG A 165 16.40 5.08 -18.04
C ARG A 165 17.75 4.76 -17.40
N THR A 166 18.75 5.60 -17.66
CA THR A 166 20.09 5.49 -17.05
C THR A 166 20.20 6.32 -15.77
N ASN A 167 19.41 7.38 -15.64
CA ASN A 167 19.38 8.34 -14.51
C ASN A 167 18.43 7.93 -13.37
N MET A 168 18.27 6.63 -13.14
CA MET A 168 17.51 6.10 -12.01
C MET A 168 18.44 5.59 -10.91
N LYS A 169 18.28 6.16 -9.71
CA LYS A 169 18.78 5.61 -8.45
C LYS A 169 17.70 4.75 -7.80
N ILE A 170 18.07 3.58 -7.31
CA ILE A 170 17.14 2.60 -6.75
C ILE A 170 17.46 2.39 -5.28
N TRP A 171 16.44 2.45 -4.43
CA TRP A 171 16.56 2.12 -3.02
C TRP A 171 16.86 0.64 -2.82
N GLN A 172 17.64 0.31 -1.79
CA GLN A 172 18.14 -1.05 -1.57
C GLN A 172 17.26 -1.85 -0.59
N GLY A 173 15.95 -1.64 -0.64
CA GLY A 173 14.97 -2.40 0.13
C GLY A 173 14.47 -3.62 -0.66
N ALA A 174 14.02 -4.66 0.03
CA ALA A 174 13.49 -5.85 -0.62
C ALA A 174 12.34 -6.47 0.19
N CYS A 175 11.37 -7.06 -0.50
CA CYS A 175 10.34 -7.88 0.12
C CYS A 175 10.95 -9.22 0.56
N ILE A 176 10.97 -9.50 1.86
CA ILE A 176 11.55 -10.75 2.40
C ILE A 176 10.90 -12.01 1.80
N VAL A 177 9.59 -11.96 1.51
CA VAL A 177 8.84 -13.07 0.90
C VAL A 177 9.31 -13.31 -0.54
N HIS A 178 9.46 -12.26 -1.35
CA HIS A 178 9.89 -12.45 -2.74
C HIS A 178 11.40 -12.75 -2.85
N ALA A 179 12.19 -12.32 -1.86
CA ALA A 179 13.62 -12.62 -1.78
C ALA A 179 13.92 -14.10 -1.53
N THR A 180 12.94 -14.93 -1.18
CA THR A 180 13.14 -16.39 -1.03
C THR A 180 13.21 -17.12 -2.38
N PHE A 181 12.80 -16.47 -3.48
CA PHE A 181 12.84 -17.04 -4.81
C PHE A 181 14.06 -16.52 -5.57
N ALA A 182 14.75 -17.43 -6.27
CA ALA A 182 15.82 -17.03 -7.18
C ALA A 182 15.24 -16.18 -8.32
N ALA A 183 15.96 -15.10 -8.67
CA ALA A 183 15.61 -14.20 -9.76
C ALA A 183 15.92 -14.79 -11.14
#